data_AF-A0A0M2P1S7-F1
#
_entry.id   AF-A0A0M2P1S7-F1
#
_cell.length_a   1.000
_cell.length_b   1.000
_cell.length_c   1.000
_cell.angle_alpha   90.00
_cell.angle_beta   90.00
_cell.angle_gamma   90.00
#
_symmetry.space_group_name_H-M   'P 1'
#
loop_
_entity.id
_entity.type
_entity.pdbx_description
1 polymer ?
#
loop_
_entity_poly.entity_id
_entity_poly.type
_entity_poly.pdbx_seq_one_letter_code
_entity_poly.pdbx_strand_id
1 'polypeptide(L)'
;MLLDGGEYATFKQISKAGGKIKKGEKAHTVVFWKMLDIEDEESGEEKKVPMLRTYKVFEINTQVEGLESKREVVEYDNEPIDQAKSIVNEYFSRNNSPKFTRKIGVPCYIPSEDRVCMPKINDFINSEEYYSTFFHEMVHSTGHNDRLKREAVNKKISFGNNDYSKEELVAEIGASMLSAEARIDTVTIDNSASYIDNWLQQLRNDKTLIVKAAQKAQKATDYILNREFDK
;
A
#
# COMPACT_ATOMS: atom_id res chain seq x y z
N MET A 1 -8.39 -12.99 -2.61
CA MET A 1 -8.25 -13.42 -1.22
C MET A 1 -6.81 -13.17 -0.82
N LEU A 2 -6.59 -12.17 0.03
CA LEU A 2 -5.26 -11.88 0.58
C LEU A 2 -4.88 -13.02 1.52
N LEU A 3 -3.58 -13.26 1.70
CA LEU A 3 -3.12 -14.24 2.68
C LEU A 3 -3.43 -13.75 4.08
N ASP A 4 -3.78 -14.66 4.99
CA ASP A 4 -3.93 -14.32 6.40
C ASP A 4 -2.61 -13.78 6.94
N GLY A 5 -2.69 -12.86 7.91
CA GLY A 5 -1.50 -12.33 8.55
C GLY A 5 -0.70 -13.47 9.19
N GLY A 6 0.54 -13.68 8.74
CA GLY A 6 1.40 -14.75 9.23
C GLY A 6 2.83 -14.57 8.78
N GLU A 7 3.71 -15.46 9.21
CA GLU A 7 5.06 -15.56 8.66
C GLU A 7 5.06 -16.63 7.58
N TYR A 8 5.57 -16.28 6.40
CA TYR A 8 5.59 -17.17 5.25
C TYR A 8 7.01 -17.37 4.77
N ALA A 9 7.36 -18.61 4.46
CA ALA A 9 8.68 -18.95 3.95
C ALA A 9 8.61 -19.93 2.77
N THR A 10 9.59 -19.86 1.88
CA THR A 10 9.74 -20.82 0.80
C THR A 10 10.21 -22.17 1.33
N PHE A 11 9.94 -23.26 0.59
CA PHE A 11 10.44 -24.60 0.92
C PHE A 11 11.95 -24.63 1.23
N LYS A 12 12.75 -23.88 0.47
CA LYS A 12 14.20 -23.80 0.68
C LYS A 12 14.57 -23.11 1.99
N GLN A 13 13.88 -22.02 2.34
CA GLN A 13 14.10 -21.32 3.61
C GLN A 13 13.70 -22.21 4.80
N ILE A 14 12.54 -22.87 4.71
CA ILE A 14 12.04 -23.81 5.73
C ILE A 14 13.04 -24.94 5.95
N SER A 15 13.45 -25.61 4.86
CA SER A 15 14.40 -26.73 4.95
C SER A 15 15.75 -26.30 5.52
N LYS A 16 16.24 -25.11 5.13
CA LYS A 16 17.51 -24.55 5.66
C LYS A 16 17.40 -24.22 7.15
N ALA A 17 16.24 -23.80 7.63
CA ALA A 17 15.99 -23.51 9.04
C ALA A 17 15.73 -24.77 9.88
N GLY A 18 15.65 -25.97 9.27
CA GLY A 18 15.41 -27.24 9.96
C GLY A 18 13.94 -27.67 10.02
N GLY A 19 13.04 -26.91 9.40
CA GLY A 19 11.62 -27.23 9.34
C GLY A 19 11.24 -28.23 8.25
N LYS A 20 10.04 -28.79 8.38
CA LYS A 20 9.42 -29.68 7.38
C LYS A 20 7.99 -29.26 7.11
N ILE A 21 7.60 -29.24 5.84
CA ILE A 21 6.22 -28.97 5.47
C ILE A 21 5.35 -30.17 5.80
N LYS A 22 4.19 -29.93 6.44
CA LYS A 22 3.22 -30.98 6.75
C LYS A 22 2.74 -31.66 5.46
N LYS A 23 2.56 -32.98 5.52
CA LYS A 23 2.18 -33.77 4.35
C LYS A 23 0.78 -33.37 3.86
N GLY A 24 0.68 -32.99 2.59
CA GLY A 24 -0.58 -32.63 1.94
C GLY A 24 -0.87 -31.12 1.88
N GLU A 25 -0.05 -30.30 2.53
CA GLU A 25 -0.19 -28.85 2.50
C GLU A 25 0.04 -28.25 1.12
N LYS A 26 -0.72 -27.19 0.80
CA LYS A 26 -0.64 -26.48 -0.47
C LYS A 26 0.07 -25.14 -0.30
N ALA A 27 1.00 -24.87 -1.20
CA ALA A 27 1.71 -23.60 -1.21
C ALA A 27 0.84 -22.42 -1.64
N HIS A 28 1.07 -21.28 -1.02
CA HIS A 28 0.59 -19.98 -1.49
C HIS A 28 1.54 -19.41 -2.55
N THR A 29 0.99 -18.65 -3.51
CA THR A 29 1.81 -18.03 -4.56
C THR A 29 1.98 -16.55 -4.25
N VAL A 30 3.22 -16.10 -4.10
CA VAL A 30 3.56 -14.68 -3.99
C VAL A 30 4.32 -14.24 -5.24
N VAL A 31 4.18 -12.98 -5.60
CA VAL A 31 4.78 -12.40 -6.80
C VAL A 31 5.85 -11.40 -6.39
N PHE A 32 7.06 -11.55 -6.93
CA PHE A 32 8.12 -10.56 -6.88
C PHE A 32 8.17 -9.83 -8.22
N TRP A 33 8.13 -8.50 -8.17
CA TRP A 33 8.15 -7.64 -9.35
C TRP A 33 9.23 -6.57 -9.22
N LYS A 34 10.09 -6.48 -10.23
CA LYS A 34 11.17 -5.47 -10.30
C LYS A 34 11.34 -4.99 -11.74
N MET A 35 11.63 -3.70 -11.92
CA MET A 35 12.12 -3.18 -13.20
C MET A 35 13.63 -3.39 -13.25
N LEU A 36 14.13 -4.03 -14.30
CA LEU A 36 15.56 -4.21 -14.57
C LEU A 36 15.99 -3.22 -15.64
N ASP A 37 17.14 -2.60 -15.43
CA ASP A 37 17.85 -1.87 -16.46
C ASP A 37 18.70 -2.89 -17.22
N ILE A 38 18.42 -3.06 -18.52
CA ILE A 38 19.18 -3.91 -19.43
C ILE A 38 19.75 -3.05 -20.56
N GLU A 39 20.96 -3.35 -21.00
CA GLU A 39 21.52 -2.72 -22.19
C GLU A 39 21.07 -3.50 -23.43
N ASP A 40 20.58 -2.78 -24.43
CA ASP A 40 20.18 -3.38 -25.70
C ASP A 40 21.43 -3.72 -26.54
N GLU A 41 21.62 -5.00 -26.85
CA GLU A 41 22.84 -5.48 -27.54
C GLU A 41 23.01 -4.91 -28.96
N GLU A 42 21.95 -4.44 -29.62
CA GLU A 42 22.02 -3.89 -30.98
C GLU A 42 22.24 -2.37 -31.00
N SER A 43 21.69 -1.64 -30.02
CA SER A 43 21.70 -0.17 -29.99
C SER A 43 22.59 0.44 -28.91
N GLY A 44 22.99 -0.33 -27.89
CA GLY A 44 23.71 0.17 -26.71
C GLY A 44 22.84 1.05 -25.80
N GLU A 45 21.53 1.11 -26.02
CA GLU A 45 20.61 1.92 -25.22
C GLU A 45 20.13 1.16 -23.97
N GLU A 46 20.10 1.83 -22.82
CA GLU A 46 19.49 1.28 -21.60
C GLU A 46 17.96 1.19 -21.74
N LYS A 47 17.44 -0.02 -21.63
CA LYS A 47 16.01 -0.32 -21.63
C LYS A 47 15.56 -0.85 -20.28
N LYS A 48 14.39 -0.37 -19.82
CA LYS A 48 13.74 -0.86 -18.60
C LYS A 48 12.78 -1.99 -18.91
N VAL A 49 13.13 -3.22 -18.51
CA VAL A 49 12.25 -4.38 -18.69
C VAL A 49 11.66 -4.86 -17.36
N PRO A 50 10.37 -5.23 -17.33
CA PRO A 50 9.76 -5.79 -16.13
C PRO A 50 10.17 -7.25 -15.91
N MET A 51 10.60 -7.56 -14.69
CA MET A 51 10.84 -8.93 -14.22
C MET A 51 9.73 -9.33 -13.23
N LEU A 52 8.98 -10.36 -13.59
CA LEU A 52 8.03 -11.04 -12.71
C LEU A 52 8.60 -12.40 -12.33
N ARG A 53 8.69 -12.68 -11.03
CA ARG A 53 9.01 -14.01 -10.51
C ARG A 53 7.97 -14.44 -9.50
N THR A 54 7.50 -15.68 -9.59
CA THR A 54 6.60 -16.26 -8.60
C THR A 54 7.38 -17.12 -7.63
N TYR A 55 6.98 -17.09 -6.36
CA TYR A 55 7.49 -17.96 -5.32
C TYR A 55 6.35 -18.72 -4.67
N LYS A 56 6.66 -19.94 -4.24
CA LYS A 56 5.77 -20.80 -3.46
C LYS A 56 6.18 -20.70 -2.01
N VAL A 57 5.27 -20.21 -1.18
CA VAL A 57 5.49 -20.00 0.26
C VAL A 57 4.47 -20.77 1.08
N PHE A 58 4.84 -21.08 2.31
CA PHE A 58 4.03 -21.79 3.29
C PHE A 58 4.03 -21.01 4.59
N GLU A 59 2.88 -20.95 5.25
CA GLU A 59 2.71 -20.30 6.54
C GLU A 59 3.39 -21.14 7.63
N ILE A 60 4.24 -20.50 8.44
CA ILE A 60 5.13 -21.19 9.37
C ILE A 60 4.37 -21.91 10.49
N ASN A 61 3.39 -21.27 11.11
CA ASN A 61 2.72 -21.82 12.29
C ASN A 61 1.77 -22.98 11.94
N THR A 62 1.13 -22.91 10.77
CA THR A 62 0.04 -23.81 10.39
C THR A 62 0.49 -24.91 9.44
N GLN A 63 1.41 -24.63 8.50
CA GLN A 63 1.78 -25.56 7.43
C GLN A 63 3.15 -26.24 7.63
N VAL A 64 3.92 -25.82 8.64
CA VAL A 64 5.28 -26.30 8.89
C VAL A 64 5.38 -26.96 10.26
N GLU A 65 6.25 -27.96 10.38
CA GLU A 65 6.66 -28.64 11.60
C GLU A 65 8.13 -28.34 11.89
N GLY A 66 8.49 -28.24 13.17
CA GLY A 66 9.88 -28.04 13.59
C GLY A 66 10.40 -26.61 13.44
N LEU A 67 9.52 -25.64 13.17
CA LEU A 67 9.80 -24.21 13.23
C LEU A 67 8.70 -23.50 14.00
N GLU A 68 9.06 -22.38 14.61
CA GLU A 68 8.12 -21.42 15.20
C GLU A 68 8.26 -20.10 14.47
N SER A 69 7.16 -19.36 14.35
CA SER A 69 7.22 -18.03 13.77
C SER A 69 8.07 -17.10 14.65
N LYS A 70 8.96 -16.37 14.01
CA LYS A 70 9.69 -15.23 14.58
C LYS A 70 8.84 -13.97 14.64
N ARG A 71 7.66 -13.97 14.02
CA ARG A 71 6.73 -12.86 14.12
C ARG A 71 6.25 -12.77 15.56
N GLU A 72 6.60 -11.68 16.23
CA GLU A 72 6.00 -11.34 17.52
C GLU A 72 4.52 -11.04 17.29
N VAL A 73 3.65 -11.91 17.80
CA VAL A 73 2.22 -11.61 17.89
C VAL A 73 2.06 -10.66 19.05
N VAL A 74 2.12 -9.37 18.78
CA VAL A 74 1.88 -8.37 19.82
C VAL A 74 0.37 -8.21 19.97
N GLU A 75 -0.14 -8.79 21.06
CA GLU A 75 -1.46 -8.51 21.59
C GLU A 75 -1.40 -7.12 22.23
N TYR A 76 -2.18 -6.19 21.68
CA TYR A 76 -2.37 -4.86 22.26
C TYR A 76 -3.82 -4.78 22.72
N ASP A 77 -4.04 -4.11 23.85
CA ASP A 77 -5.37 -3.69 24.29
C ASP A 77 -5.84 -2.63 23.27
N ASN A 78 -6.59 -3.06 22.26
CA ASN A 78 -6.93 -2.22 21.12
C ASN A 78 -7.96 -1.18 21.58
N GLU A 79 -7.52 0.07 21.78
CA GLU A 79 -8.34 1.26 21.55
C GLU A 79 -8.13 1.65 20.05
N PRO A 80 -8.94 1.16 19.09
CA PRO A 80 -8.65 1.19 17.63
C PRO A 80 -8.52 2.57 16.96
N ILE A 81 -8.32 3.66 17.68
CA ILE A 81 -8.16 5.01 17.11
C ILE A 81 -6.78 5.61 17.43
N ASP A 82 -6.16 5.22 18.54
CA ASP A 82 -4.93 5.85 18.98
C ASP A 82 -3.74 5.54 18.06
N GLN A 83 -3.67 4.32 17.53
CA GLN A 83 -2.65 3.97 16.55
C GLN A 83 -2.83 4.77 15.25
N ALA A 84 -4.06 4.89 14.76
CA ALA A 84 -4.36 5.66 13.57
C ALA A 84 -3.98 7.14 13.76
N LYS A 85 -4.33 7.69 14.93
CA LYS A 85 -3.95 9.03 15.35
C LYS A 85 -2.43 9.21 15.45
N SER A 86 -1.70 8.21 15.96
CA SER A 86 -0.23 8.25 16.04
C SER A 86 0.38 8.33 14.64
N ILE A 87 -0.04 7.46 13.73
CA ILE A 87 0.43 7.45 12.33
C ILE A 87 0.20 8.82 11.67
N VAL A 88 -0.99 9.40 11.84
CA VAL A 88 -1.29 10.75 11.34
C VAL A 88 -0.34 11.78 11.96
N ASN A 89 -0.25 11.83 13.29
CA ASN A 89 0.56 12.82 13.99
C ASN A 89 2.04 12.73 13.62
N GLU A 90 2.60 11.52 13.56
CA GLU A 90 3.97 11.26 13.16
C GLU A 90 4.24 11.64 11.70
N TYR A 91 3.27 11.45 10.81
CA TYR A 91 3.43 11.91 9.43
C TYR A 91 3.54 13.44 9.38
N PHE A 92 2.62 14.14 10.03
CA PHE A 92 2.53 15.61 10.01
C PHE A 92 3.54 16.33 10.91
N SER A 93 4.24 15.62 11.81
CA SER A 93 5.33 16.21 12.61
C SER A 93 6.65 16.31 11.85
N ARG A 94 6.76 15.72 10.65
CA ARG A 94 7.99 15.71 9.85
C ARG A 94 8.18 17.00 9.07
N ASN A 95 9.44 17.40 8.88
CA ASN A 95 9.81 18.65 8.20
C ASN A 95 9.32 18.76 6.74
N ASN A 96 9.16 17.62 6.05
CA ASN A 96 8.71 17.57 4.64
C ASN A 96 7.25 17.07 4.52
N SER A 97 6.49 17.17 5.60
CA SER A 97 5.08 16.80 5.61
C SER A 97 4.24 17.85 4.86
N PRO A 98 3.12 17.43 4.23
CA PRO A 98 2.14 18.37 3.71
C PRO A 98 1.56 19.23 4.83
N LYS A 99 1.04 20.41 4.49
CA LYS A 99 0.20 21.18 5.40
C LYS A 99 -1.09 20.41 5.71
N PHE A 100 -1.61 20.58 6.91
CA PHE A 100 -2.91 20.03 7.30
C PHE A 100 -3.88 21.16 7.65
N THR A 101 -5.12 21.07 7.17
CA THR A 101 -6.18 21.99 7.59
C THR A 101 -7.49 21.24 7.80
N ARG A 102 -8.15 21.58 8.91
CA ARG A 102 -9.53 21.15 9.16
C ARG A 102 -10.49 22.08 8.40
N LYS A 103 -11.20 21.56 7.41
CA LYS A 103 -12.13 22.32 6.57
C LYS A 103 -13.40 21.52 6.33
N ILE A 104 -14.55 22.19 6.40
CA ILE A 104 -15.84 21.61 6.01
C ILE A 104 -15.85 21.39 4.50
N GLY A 105 -16.25 20.20 4.06
CA GLY A 105 -16.36 19.85 2.63
C GLY A 105 -15.87 18.45 2.33
N VAL A 106 -15.58 18.17 1.07
CA VAL A 106 -15.05 16.87 0.64
C VAL A 106 -13.56 16.78 1.03
N PRO A 107 -13.12 15.69 1.66
CA PRO A 107 -11.71 15.38 1.88
C PRO A 107 -10.90 15.49 0.58
N CYS A 108 -9.70 16.08 0.64
CA CYS A 108 -8.81 16.12 -0.51
C CYS A 108 -7.38 16.50 -0.15
N TYR A 109 -6.43 15.98 -0.93
CA TYR A 109 -5.10 16.51 -1.09
C TYR A 109 -5.05 17.52 -2.24
N ILE A 110 -4.42 18.68 -2.01
CA ILE A 110 -4.27 19.77 -2.98
C ILE A 110 -2.78 19.87 -3.35
N PRO A 111 -2.35 19.31 -4.50
CA PRO A 111 -0.94 19.26 -4.87
C PRO A 111 -0.27 20.64 -5.01
N SER A 112 -0.98 21.63 -5.53
CA SER A 112 -0.44 22.98 -5.75
C SER A 112 -0.10 23.74 -4.46
N GLU A 113 -0.69 23.32 -3.34
CA GLU A 113 -0.51 23.98 -2.04
C GLU A 113 0.20 23.08 -1.03
N ASP A 114 0.57 21.87 -1.47
CA ASP A 114 1.03 20.76 -0.65
C ASP A 114 0.22 20.64 0.65
N ARG A 115 -1.10 20.43 0.52
CA ARG A 115 -2.02 20.47 1.66
C ARG A 115 -3.04 19.35 1.64
N VAL A 116 -3.18 18.65 2.76
CA VAL A 116 -4.29 17.75 3.07
C VAL A 116 -5.40 18.51 3.79
N CYS A 117 -6.62 18.38 3.27
CA CYS A 117 -7.83 18.95 3.83
C CYS A 117 -8.75 17.83 4.32
N MET A 118 -9.14 17.88 5.60
CA MET A 118 -10.10 16.94 6.18
C MET A 118 -11.20 17.68 6.93
N PRO A 119 -12.46 17.19 6.90
CA PRO A 119 -13.51 17.62 7.82
C PRO A 119 -13.19 17.26 9.27
N LYS A 120 -14.08 17.65 10.19
CA LYS A 120 -13.95 17.17 11.57
C LYS A 120 -14.32 15.69 11.59
N ILE A 121 -13.72 14.94 12.51
CA ILE A 121 -14.05 13.52 12.69
C ILE A 121 -15.55 13.31 12.97
N ASN A 122 -16.19 14.26 13.66
CA ASN A 122 -17.64 14.22 13.93
C ASN A 122 -18.52 14.42 12.68
N ASP A 123 -17.93 14.78 11.54
CA ASP A 123 -18.65 14.90 10.26
C ASP A 123 -18.71 13.54 9.53
N PHE A 124 -18.05 12.50 10.06
CA PHE A 124 -18.04 11.13 9.53
C PHE A 124 -18.94 10.20 10.35
N ILE A 125 -19.35 9.08 9.75
CA ILE A 125 -20.25 8.10 10.38
C ILE A 125 -19.55 7.41 11.57
N ASN A 126 -18.26 7.11 11.41
CA ASN A 126 -17.42 6.54 12.45
C ASN A 126 -15.95 7.00 12.28
N SER A 127 -15.11 6.64 13.25
CA SER A 127 -13.72 7.09 13.26
C SER A 127 -12.87 6.31 12.26
N GLU A 128 -13.21 5.05 12.00
CA GLU A 128 -12.54 4.18 11.05
C GLU A 128 -12.64 4.73 9.62
N GLU A 129 -13.82 5.21 9.22
CA GLU A 129 -14.05 5.88 7.94
C GLU A 129 -13.22 7.18 7.87
N TYR A 130 -13.22 7.98 8.95
CA TYR A 130 -12.40 9.19 9.02
C TYR A 130 -10.92 8.89 8.78
N TYR A 131 -10.34 7.92 9.50
CA TYR A 131 -8.92 7.60 9.38
C TYR A 131 -8.59 6.91 8.06
N SER A 132 -9.47 6.05 7.55
CA SER A 132 -9.29 5.44 6.22
C SER A 132 -9.25 6.51 5.12
N THR A 133 -10.17 7.48 5.15
CA THR A 133 -10.16 8.62 4.24
C THR A 133 -8.95 9.52 4.45
N PHE A 134 -8.52 9.74 5.70
CA PHE A 134 -7.31 10.51 5.97
C PHE A 134 -6.07 9.82 5.39
N PHE A 135 -5.93 8.51 5.58
CA PHE A 135 -4.85 7.72 5.01
C PHE A 135 -4.83 7.77 3.49
N HIS A 136 -6.00 7.73 2.85
CA HIS A 136 -6.12 7.93 1.40
C HIS A 136 -5.49 9.27 0.96
N GLU A 137 -5.88 10.38 1.59
CA GLU A 137 -5.32 11.70 1.26
C GLU A 137 -3.84 11.84 1.62
N MET A 138 -3.38 11.18 2.69
CA MET A 138 -1.96 11.11 3.04
C MET A 138 -1.16 10.33 1.99
N VAL A 139 -1.72 9.25 1.44
CA VAL A 139 -1.06 8.51 0.36
C VAL A 139 -0.92 9.40 -0.86
N HIS A 140 -1.96 10.14 -1.26
CA HIS A 140 -1.85 11.13 -2.33
C HIS A 140 -0.74 12.15 -2.08
N SER A 141 -0.65 12.68 -0.85
CA SER A 141 0.37 13.67 -0.54
C SER A 141 1.78 13.14 -0.76
N THR A 142 2.08 11.87 -0.46
CA THR A 142 3.42 11.31 -0.74
C THR A 142 3.84 11.39 -2.20
N GLY A 143 2.91 11.56 -3.15
CA GLY A 143 3.21 11.70 -4.58
C GLY A 143 3.79 13.07 -4.98
N HIS A 144 3.80 14.07 -4.10
CA HIS A 144 4.37 15.39 -4.36
C HIS A 144 5.84 15.35 -4.84
N ASN A 145 6.25 16.39 -5.57
CA ASN A 145 7.59 16.51 -6.16
C ASN A 145 8.74 16.37 -5.17
N ASP A 146 8.54 16.85 -3.94
CA ASP A 146 9.57 16.81 -2.88
C ASP A 146 9.58 15.48 -2.10
N ARG A 147 8.75 14.51 -2.50
CA ARG A 147 8.59 13.20 -1.84
C ARG A 147 8.84 12.07 -2.83
N LEU A 148 7.82 11.28 -3.17
CA LEU A 148 7.94 10.14 -4.09
C LEU A 148 7.76 10.56 -5.56
N LYS A 149 7.46 11.84 -5.83
CA LYS A 149 7.44 12.44 -7.17
C LYS A 149 6.65 11.61 -8.19
N ARG A 150 5.44 11.20 -7.81
CA ARG A 150 4.54 10.47 -8.71
C ARG A 150 3.94 11.46 -9.71
N GLU A 151 4.21 11.25 -11.00
CA GLU A 151 3.80 12.19 -12.05
C GLU A 151 2.29 12.49 -12.06
N ALA A 152 1.47 11.50 -11.73
CA ALA A 152 0.01 11.63 -11.73
C ALA A 152 -0.51 12.68 -10.73
N VAL A 153 0.23 12.90 -9.63
CA VAL A 153 -0.11 13.90 -8.60
C VAL A 153 0.31 15.32 -9.02
N ASN A 154 1.38 15.44 -9.81
CA ASN A 154 2.02 16.73 -10.09
C ASN A 154 1.63 17.34 -11.45
N LYS A 155 1.01 16.56 -12.35
CA LYS A 155 0.47 17.06 -13.61
C LYS A 155 -0.93 17.64 -13.38
N LYS A 156 -1.34 18.65 -14.17
CA LYS A 156 -2.73 19.11 -14.25
C LYS A 156 -3.57 18.03 -14.92
N ILE A 157 -3.86 16.95 -14.20
CA ILE A 157 -4.69 15.87 -14.68
C ILE A 157 -6.12 16.22 -14.29
N SER A 158 -6.97 16.42 -15.30
CA SER A 158 -8.41 16.61 -15.05
C SER A 158 -8.99 15.31 -14.48
N PHE A 159 -9.92 15.43 -13.54
CA PHE A 159 -10.70 14.32 -13.00
C PHE A 159 -11.26 13.46 -14.15
N GLY A 160 -11.12 12.14 -14.08
CA GLY A 160 -11.56 11.21 -15.13
C GLY A 160 -10.54 10.87 -16.24
N ASN A 161 -9.30 11.36 -16.16
CA ASN A 161 -8.22 10.89 -17.05
C ASN A 161 -7.65 9.54 -16.56
N ASN A 162 -7.09 8.75 -17.49
CA ASN A 162 -6.54 7.42 -17.24
C ASN A 162 -5.50 7.44 -16.09
N ASP A 163 -4.60 8.42 -16.10
CA ASP A 163 -3.54 8.53 -15.10
C ASP A 163 -4.04 8.95 -13.70
N TYR A 164 -5.14 9.71 -13.62
CA TYR A 164 -5.78 10.03 -12.35
C TYR A 164 -6.32 8.77 -11.68
N SER A 165 -7.01 7.94 -12.46
CA SER A 165 -7.61 6.69 -11.97
C SER A 165 -6.56 5.69 -11.44
N LYS A 166 -5.35 5.68 -12.03
CA LYS A 166 -4.23 4.86 -11.55
C LYS A 166 -3.68 5.36 -10.22
N GLU A 167 -3.70 6.67 -9.98
CA GLU A 167 -3.27 7.27 -8.72
C GLU A 167 -4.29 7.03 -7.61
N GLU A 168 -5.59 7.09 -7.91
CA GLU A 168 -6.64 6.66 -6.98
C GLU A 168 -6.45 5.21 -6.54
N LEU A 169 -6.12 4.30 -7.47
CA LEU A 169 -5.82 2.90 -7.11
C LEU A 169 -4.59 2.79 -6.18
N VAL A 170 -3.59 3.67 -6.34
CA VAL A 170 -2.44 3.73 -5.42
C VAL A 170 -2.88 4.22 -4.05
N ALA A 171 -3.70 5.28 -3.99
CA ALA A 171 -4.23 5.84 -2.76
C ALA A 171 -5.06 4.83 -1.99
N GLU A 172 -5.93 4.09 -2.65
CA GLU A 172 -6.85 3.13 -2.02
C GLU A 172 -6.13 1.89 -1.50
N ILE A 173 -5.17 1.36 -2.26
CA ILE A 173 -4.32 0.26 -1.77
C ILE A 173 -3.46 0.74 -0.59
N GLY A 174 -2.89 1.94 -0.66
CA GLY A 174 -2.07 2.50 0.41
C GLY A 174 -2.88 2.80 1.68
N ALA A 175 -4.08 3.34 1.53
CA ALA A 175 -5.01 3.57 2.63
C ALA A 175 -5.36 2.25 3.31
N SER A 176 -5.67 1.21 2.54
CA SER A 176 -5.93 -0.13 3.06
C SER A 176 -4.72 -0.69 3.83
N MET A 177 -3.49 -0.47 3.34
CA MET A 177 -2.27 -0.88 4.06
C MET A 177 -2.08 -0.12 5.38
N LEU A 178 -2.33 1.19 5.40
CA LEU A 178 -2.25 2.01 6.61
C LEU A 178 -3.36 1.68 7.61
N SER A 179 -4.57 1.40 7.13
CA SER A 179 -5.68 0.93 7.95
C SER A 179 -5.34 -0.40 8.62
N ALA A 180 -4.73 -1.34 7.89
CA ALA A 180 -4.26 -2.59 8.45
C ALA A 180 -3.14 -2.37 9.50
N GLU A 181 -2.23 -1.43 9.27
CA GLU A 181 -1.20 -1.04 10.25
C GLU A 181 -1.83 -0.41 11.51
N ALA A 182 -2.86 0.42 11.32
CA ALA A 182 -3.62 1.05 12.39
C ALA A 182 -4.60 0.11 13.08
N ARG A 183 -4.79 -1.11 12.55
CA ARG A 183 -5.76 -2.11 13.01
C ARG A 183 -7.21 -1.60 13.03
N ILE A 184 -7.55 -0.73 12.07
CA ILE A 184 -8.93 -0.32 11.83
C ILE A 184 -9.52 -1.14 10.70
N ASP A 185 -10.75 -1.62 10.89
CA ASP A 185 -11.47 -2.29 9.82
C ASP A 185 -11.84 -1.27 8.75
N THR A 186 -11.38 -1.52 7.52
CA THR A 186 -11.84 -0.77 6.36
C THR A 186 -13.28 -1.19 6.04
N VAL A 187 -14.26 -0.36 6.38
CA VAL A 187 -15.67 -0.56 5.96
C VAL A 187 -15.87 -0.15 4.48
N THR A 188 -14.82 0.32 3.81
CA THR A 188 -14.90 1.01 2.52
C THR A 188 -14.99 0.04 1.34
N ILE A 189 -16.21 -0.43 1.05
CA ILE A 189 -16.59 -0.92 -0.29
C ILE A 189 -17.56 0.07 -0.95
N ASP A 190 -18.39 0.78 -0.18
CA ASP A 190 -19.52 1.54 -0.74
C ASP A 190 -19.13 2.88 -1.40
N ASN A 191 -18.10 3.58 -0.93
CA ASN A 191 -17.65 4.86 -1.52
C ASN A 191 -16.76 4.70 -2.77
N SER A 192 -16.29 3.49 -3.06
CA SER A 192 -15.36 3.21 -4.17
C SER A 192 -16.05 2.71 -5.44
N ALA A 193 -17.38 2.57 -5.45
CA ALA A 193 -18.12 1.93 -6.55
C ALA A 193 -17.88 2.56 -7.94
N SER A 194 -17.86 3.89 -8.05
CA SER A 194 -17.57 4.58 -9.32
C SER A 194 -16.12 4.42 -9.78
N TYR A 195 -15.20 4.21 -8.84
CA TYR A 195 -13.79 3.97 -9.13
C TYR A 195 -13.52 2.50 -9.49
N ILE A 196 -14.24 1.56 -8.87
CA ILE A 196 -14.12 0.12 -9.13
C ILE A 196 -14.43 -0.21 -10.58
N ASP A 197 -15.50 0.33 -11.17
CA ASP A 197 -15.84 0.06 -12.58
C ASP A 197 -14.76 0.57 -13.55
N ASN A 198 -14.22 1.76 -13.29
CA ASN A 198 -13.13 2.32 -14.08
C ASN A 198 -11.82 1.53 -13.87
N TRP A 199 -11.50 1.12 -12.63
CA TRP A 199 -10.36 0.25 -12.36
C TRP A 199 -10.49 -1.10 -13.03
N LEU A 200 -11.67 -1.72 -13.03
CA LEU A 200 -11.92 -2.99 -13.72
C LEU A 200 -11.64 -2.87 -15.22
N GLN A 201 -12.06 -1.77 -15.86
CA GLN A 201 -11.74 -1.50 -17.26
C GLN A 201 -10.22 -1.35 -17.47
N GLN A 202 -9.54 -0.61 -16.59
CA GLN A 202 -8.09 -0.42 -16.70
C GLN A 202 -7.29 -1.69 -16.43
N LEU A 203 -7.70 -2.51 -15.45
CA LEU A 203 -7.09 -3.79 -15.12
C LEU A 203 -7.23 -4.80 -16.26
N ARG A 204 -8.35 -4.76 -17.01
CA ARG A 204 -8.53 -5.56 -18.23
C ARG A 204 -7.56 -5.13 -19.33
N ASN A 205 -7.28 -3.83 -19.46
CA ASN A 205 -6.40 -3.26 -20.48
C ASN A 205 -4.91 -3.39 -20.13
N ASP A 206 -4.54 -3.27 -18.85
CA ASP A 206 -3.16 -3.42 -18.35
C ASP A 206 -3.12 -4.40 -17.17
N LYS A 207 -2.75 -5.65 -17.47
CA LYS A 207 -2.59 -6.73 -16.47
C LYS A 207 -1.49 -6.46 -15.44
N THR A 208 -0.61 -5.49 -15.70
CA THR A 208 0.48 -5.11 -14.78
C THR A 208 0.09 -3.99 -13.83
N LEU A 209 -1.07 -3.36 -14.05
CA LEU A 209 -1.51 -2.18 -13.31
C LEU A 209 -1.57 -2.43 -11.81
N ILE A 210 -2.17 -3.54 -11.38
CA ILE A 210 -2.32 -3.86 -9.96
C ILE A 210 -0.96 -4.01 -9.25
N VAL A 211 0.03 -4.62 -9.93
CA VAL A 211 1.37 -4.84 -9.38
C VAL A 211 2.13 -3.52 -9.28
N LYS A 212 2.02 -2.67 -10.32
CA LYS A 212 2.61 -1.33 -10.32
C LYS A 212 1.98 -0.42 -9.26
N ALA A 213 0.66 -0.47 -9.12
CA ALA A 213 -0.07 0.30 -8.12
C ALA A 213 0.30 -0.13 -6.71
N ALA A 214 0.30 -1.45 -6.43
CA ALA A 214 0.71 -2.00 -5.15
C ALA A 214 2.16 -1.63 -4.79
N GLN A 215 3.09 -1.65 -5.74
CA GLN A 215 4.48 -1.22 -5.49
C GLN A 215 4.57 0.26 -5.10
N LYS A 216 3.79 1.14 -5.76
CA LYS A 216 3.75 2.57 -5.44
C LYS A 216 3.06 2.82 -4.10
N ALA A 217 1.99 2.09 -3.81
CA ALA A 217 1.26 2.14 -2.56
C ALA A 217 2.18 1.74 -1.41
N GLN A 218 2.88 0.61 -1.50
CA GLN A 218 3.84 0.18 -0.48
C GLN A 218 4.88 1.27 -0.19
N LYS A 219 5.50 1.85 -1.23
CA LYS A 219 6.46 2.96 -1.05
C LYS A 219 5.83 4.17 -0.35
N ALA A 220 4.57 4.49 -0.64
CA ALA A 220 3.85 5.58 0.01
C ALA A 220 3.58 5.27 1.49
N THR A 221 3.12 4.06 1.79
CA THR A 221 2.89 3.57 3.15
C THR A 221 4.19 3.58 3.95
N ASP A 222 5.28 3.04 3.39
CA ASP A 222 6.61 3.04 4.02
C ASP A 222 7.11 4.45 4.26
N TYR A 223 6.91 5.36 3.29
CA TYR A 223 7.22 6.76 3.47
C TYR A 223 6.42 7.38 4.62
N ILE A 224 5.11 7.11 4.73
CA ILE A 224 4.24 7.60 5.81
C ILE A 224 4.65 7.04 7.17
N LEU A 225 5.02 5.77 7.24
CA LEU A 225 5.45 5.07 8.45
C LEU A 225 6.93 5.26 8.78
N ASN A 226 7.65 6.04 7.97
CA ASN A 226 9.08 6.31 8.12
C ASN A 226 9.94 5.02 8.16
N ARG A 227 9.59 4.04 7.32
CA ARG A 227 10.31 2.76 7.18
C ARG A 227 11.33 2.85 6.06
N GLU A 228 12.58 2.51 6.39
CA GLU A 228 13.64 2.31 5.41
C GLU A 228 13.97 0.81 5.37
N PHE A 229 14.14 0.28 4.17
CA PHE A 229 14.62 -1.08 3.97
C PHE A 229 16.02 -1.01 3.36
N ASP A 230 16.95 -1.76 3.92
CA ASP A 230 18.28 -1.94 3.33
C ASP A 230 18.13 -2.47 1.89
N LYS A 231 18.87 -1.86 0.96
CA LYS A 231 18.84 -2.21 -0.47
C LYS A 231 19.68 -3.44 -0.79
#